data_AF-A0A0Q8N662-F1
#
_entry.id   AF-A0A0Q8N662-F1
#
_cell.length_a   1.000
_cell.length_b   1.000
_cell.length_c   1.000
_cell.angle_alpha   90.00
_cell.angle_beta   90.00
_cell.angle_gamma   90.00
#
_symmetry.space_group_name_H-M   'P 1'
#
loop_
_entity.id
_entity.type
_entity.pdbx_description
1 polymer ?
#
loop_
_entity_poly.entity_id
_entity_poly.type
_entity_poly.pdbx_seq_one_letter_code
_entity_poly.pdbx_strand_id
1 'polypeptide(L)' 'MDMTLIKNTLAERINGILKNEFLIYKCKDGTTLEKLINNSISSYNTKRPHLSLMMQTPNFVHEKTSQENLTG' A
#
# COMPACT_ATOMS: atom_id res chain seq x y z
N MET A 1 -17.12 -13.74 -11.27
CA MET A 1 -15.70 -13.65 -10.89
C MET A 1 -15.66 -13.15 -9.46
N ASP A 2 -15.19 -13.95 -8.52
CA ASP A 2 -15.37 -13.73 -7.08
C ASP A 2 -14.55 -12.51 -6.61
N MET A 3 -15.20 -11.56 -5.93
CA MET A 3 -14.55 -10.37 -5.36
C MET A 3 -13.39 -10.72 -4.42
N THR A 4 -13.42 -11.92 -3.83
CA THR A 4 -12.36 -12.44 -2.96
C THR A 4 -11.04 -12.65 -3.71
N LEU A 5 -11.12 -13.13 -4.96
CA LEU A 5 -9.94 -13.35 -5.81
C LEU A 5 -9.28 -12.01 -6.18
N ILE A 6 -10.07 -11.01 -6.54
CA ILE A 6 -9.56 -9.68 -6.91
C ILE A 6 -8.82 -9.05 -5.73
N LYS A 7 -9.39 -9.13 -4.51
CA LYS A 7 -8.72 -8.66 -3.29
C LYS A 7 -7.42 -9.41 -3.01
N ASN A 8 -7.40 -10.73 -3.16
CA ASN A 8 -6.19 -11.51 -2.94
C ASN A 8 -5.10 -11.20 -3.97
N THR A 9 -5.45 -11.13 -5.26
CA THR A 9 -4.51 -10.77 -6.32
C THR A 9 -3.92 -9.37 -6.13
N LEU A 10 -4.74 -8.40 -5.69
CA LEU A 10 -4.26 -7.06 -5.36
C LEU A 10 -3.30 -7.09 -4.16
N ALA A 11 -3.66 -7.85 -3.11
CA ALA A 11 -2.83 -8.00 -1.92
C ALA A 11 -1.49 -8.67 -2.24
N GLU A 12 -1.45 -9.70 -3.08
CA GLU A 12 -0.23 -10.35 -3.54
C GLU A 12 0.70 -9.39 -4.28
N ARG A 13 0.14 -8.55 -5.17
CA ARG A 13 0.90 -7.52 -5.87
C ARG A 13 1.51 -6.50 -4.92
N ILE A 14 0.73 -6.00 -3.95
CA ILE A 14 1.20 -5.06 -2.93
C ILE A 14 2.29 -5.72 -2.08
N ASN A 15 2.09 -6.97 -1.66
CA ASN A 15 3.09 -7.72 -0.89
C ASN A 15 4.40 -7.91 -1.66
N GLY A 16 4.33 -8.20 -2.95
CA GLY A 16 5.52 -8.31 -3.81
C GLY A 16 6.33 -7.00 -3.85
N ILE A 17 5.63 -5.87 -4.01
CA ILE A 17 6.25 -4.54 -3.97
C ILE A 17 6.90 -4.27 -2.60
N LEU A 18 6.16 -4.47 -1.52
CA LEU A 18 6.67 -4.15 -0.17
C LEU A 18 7.92 -4.98 0.14
N LYS A 19 7.91 -6.27 -0.24
CA LYS A 19 9.06 -7.17 -0.09
C LYS A 19 10.27 -6.70 -0.90
N ASN A 20 10.07 -6.28 -2.15
CA ASN A 20 11.16 -5.97 -3.06
C ASN A 20 11.75 -4.56 -2.87
N GLU A 21 10.93 -3.59 -2.46
CA GLU A 21 11.34 -2.18 -2.37
C GLU A 21 11.61 -1.71 -0.94
N PHE A 22 10.94 -2.27 0.07
CA PHE A 22 10.99 -1.74 1.44
C PHE A 22 11.57 -2.74 2.46
N LEU A 23 11.38 -4.05 2.25
CA LEU A 23 11.88 -5.10 3.14
C LEU A 23 13.20 -5.73 2.64
N ILE A 24 14.13 -4.89 2.16
CA ILE A 24 15.41 -5.34 1.59
C ILE A 24 16.44 -5.82 2.64
N TYR A 25 16.17 -5.59 3.93
CA TYR A 25 17.04 -6.00 5.03
C TYR A 25 16.40 -7.11 5.87
N LYS A 26 17.21 -8.09 6.28
CA LYS A 26 16.79 -9.09 7.26
C LYS A 26 16.74 -8.48 8.65
N CYS A 27 15.55 -8.51 9.27
CA CYS A 27 15.37 -8.17 10.67
C CYS A 27 15.84 -9.34 11.56
N LYS A 28 16.40 -9.01 12.74
CA LYS A 28 16.87 -10.00 13.72
C LYS A 28 15.75 -10.53 14.62
N ASP A 29 14.71 -9.72 14.80
CA ASP A 29 13.61 -9.97 15.72
C ASP A 29 12.25 -9.61 15.08
N GLY A 30 11.19 -10.27 15.53
CA GLY A 30 9.83 -10.08 15.02
C GLY A 30 9.27 -8.67 15.25
N THR A 31 9.66 -8.02 16.36
CA THR A 31 9.20 -6.66 16.69
C THR A 31 9.76 -5.63 15.72
N THR A 32 11.04 -5.73 15.37
CA THR A 32 11.68 -4.87 14.36
C THR A 32 11.09 -5.14 12.98
N LEU A 33 10.80 -6.40 12.66
CA LEU A 33 10.13 -6.76 11.41
C LEU A 33 8.74 -6.12 11.31
N GLU A 34 7.93 -6.20 12.36
CA GLU A 34 6.60 -5.59 12.40
C GLU A 34 6.66 -4.07 12.21
N LYS A 35 7.59 -3.40 12.91
CA LYS A 35 7.83 -1.96 12.72
C LYS A 35 8.23 -1.64 11.28
N LEU A 36 9.10 -2.45 10.68
CA LEU A 36 9.53 -2.26 9.30
C LEU A 36 8.35 -2.43 8.34
N ILE A 37 7.52 -3.45 8.53
CA ILE A 37 6.30 -3.69 7.73
C ILE A 37 5.36 -2.49 7.83
N ASN A 38 5.06 -2.00 9.05
CA ASN A 38 4.18 -0.85 9.26
C ASN A 38 4.73 0.41 8.58
N ASN A 39 6.03 0.68 8.70
CA ASN A 39 6.69 1.79 8.02
C ASN A 39 6.66 1.65 6.50
N SER A 40 6.78 0.42 5.99
CA SER A 40 6.73 0.11 4.56
C SER A 40 5.34 0.38 3.99
N ILE A 41 4.29 -0.11 4.68
CA ILE A 41 2.88 0.13 4.31
C ILE A 41 2.59 1.63 4.34
N SER A 42 2.99 2.33 5.41
CA SER A 42 2.80 3.77 5.53
C SER A 42 3.50 4.52 4.38
N SER A 43 4.74 4.15 4.06
CA SER A 43 5.50 4.78 2.96
C SER A 43 4.87 4.50 1.60
N TYR A 44 4.39 3.29 1.34
CA TYR A 44 3.65 2.95 0.13
C TYR A 44 2.38 3.80 -0.01
N ASN A 45 1.60 3.93 1.06
CA ASN A 45 0.32 4.64 1.03
C ASN A 45 0.46 6.17 0.96
N THR A 46 1.51 6.74 1.56
CA THR A 46 1.62 8.20 1.76
C THR A 46 2.72 8.87 0.96
N LYS A 47 3.76 8.13 0.56
CA LYS A 47 4.96 8.70 -0.08
C LYS A 47 5.19 8.20 -1.49
N ARG A 48 4.70 7.00 -1.85
CA ARG A 48 4.93 6.44 -3.17
C ARG A 48 3.96 7.04 -4.21
N PRO A 49 4.45 7.76 -5.23
CA PRO A 49 3.61 8.18 -6.34
C PRO A 49 3.37 7.00 -7.27
N HIS A 50 2.12 6.81 -7.71
CA HIS A 50 1.75 5.74 -8.64
C HIS A 50 1.39 6.30 -10.00
N LEU A 51 1.97 5.73 -11.07
CA LEU A 51 1.68 6.15 -12.43
C LEU A 51 0.19 6.00 -12.78
N SER A 52 -0.44 4.92 -12.32
CA SER A 52 -1.89 4.69 -12.47
C SER A 52 -2.76 5.69 -11.72
N LEU A 53 -2.19 6.43 -10.76
CA LEU A 53 -2.85 7.49 -10.00
C LEU A 53 -2.39 8.88 -10.46
N MET A 54 -1.89 9.03 -11.69
CA MET A 54 -1.33 10.29 -12.20
C MET A 54 -0.20 10.84 -11.31
N MET A 55 0.69 9.96 -10.83
CA MET A 55 1.77 10.28 -9.90
C MET A 55 1.32 10.76 -8.51
N GLN A 56 0.06 10.50 -8.13
CA GLN A 56 -0.44 10.74 -6.79
C GLN A 56 -0.25 9.50 -5.90
N THR A 57 -0.37 9.68 -4.59
CA THR A 57 -0.23 8.60 -3.61
C THR A 57 -1.57 7.93 -3.36
N PRO A 58 -1.60 6.66 -2.92
CA PRO A 58 -2.85 5.96 -2.66
C PRO A 58 -3.74 6.68 -1.64
N ASN A 59 -3.16 7.20 -0.55
CA ASN A 59 -3.91 7.98 0.44
C ASN A 59 -4.48 9.28 -0.15
N PHE A 60 -3.70 10.00 -0.96
CA PHE A 60 -4.17 11.24 -1.57
C PHE A 60 -5.43 11.02 -2.41
N VAL A 61 -5.45 9.96 -3.22
CA VAL A 61 -6.62 9.60 -4.02
C VAL A 61 -7.76 9.10 -3.14
N HIS A 62 -7.48 8.26 -2.14
CA HIS A 62 -8.50 7.74 -1.23
C HIS A 62 -9.21 8.84 -0.43
N GLU A 63 -8.46 9.82 0.10
CA GLU A 63 -9.01 10.98 0.80
C GLU A 63 -9.90 11.81 -0.13
N LYS A 64 -9.45 12.10 -1.36
CA LYS A 64 -10.26 12.85 -2.35
C LYS A 64 -11.53 12.11 -2.78
N THR A 65 -11.43 10.81 -3.08
CA THR A 65 -12.60 9.99 -3.44
C THR A 65 -13.58 9.90 -2.27
N SER A 66 -13.11 9.90 -1.02
CA SER A 66 -14.00 9.91 0.15
C SER A 66 -14.77 11.23 0.30
N GLN A 67 -14.16 12.37 -0.07
CA GLN A 67 -14.82 13.68 -0.05
C GLN A 67 -15.86 13.85 -1.18
N GLU A 68 -15.60 13.29 -2.37
CA GLU A 68 -16.54 13.32 -3.49
C GLU A 68 -17.81 12.49 -3.22
N ASN A 69 -17.71 11.40 -2.45
CA ASN A 69 -18.87 10.57 -2.07
C ASN A 69 -19.75 11.19 -0.95
N LEU A 70 -19.31 12.28 -0.31
CA LEU A 70 -20.05 13.01 0.73
C LEU A 70 -20.74 14.27 0.21
N THR A 71 -20.48 14.66 -1.04
CA THR A 71 -20.98 15.89 -1.66
C THR A 71 -21.88 15.63 -2.88
N GLY A 72 -22.24 14.36 -3.13
CA GLY A 72 -23.18 13.92 -4.17
C GLY A 72 -24.54 13.51 -3.63
#